data_AF-A0A5F9CHV3-F1
#
_entry.id   AF-A0A5F9CHV3-F1
#
_cell.length_a   1.000
_cell.length_b   1.000
_cell.length_c   1.000
_cell.angle_alpha   90.00
_cell.angle_beta   90.00
_cell.angle_gamma   90.00
#
_symmetry.space_group_name_H-M   'P 1'
#
loop_
_entity.id
_entity.type
_entity.pdbx_description
1 polymer ?
#
loop_
_entity_poly.entity_id
_entity_poly.type
_entity_poly.pdbx_seq_one_letter_code
_entity_poly.pdbx_strand_id
1 'polypeptide(L)'
;MPNFCAAPNCTQKSTQSDLPFFRFPRDPARYQKWVENCRRADLEDKTPDQLNKHYRLCAKHFETSMICRTSPYRTVLRDNADPEDLHYSFSFFAPWCHLVQHTLKGEH
;
A
#
# COMPACT_ATOMS: atom_id res chain seq x y z
N MET A 1 15.07 -0.36 10.54
CA MET A 1 13.95 0.01 9.66
C MET A 1 13.86 -1.07 8.59
N PRO A 2 12.71 -1.73 8.35
CA PRO A 2 12.57 -2.59 7.19
C PRO A 2 12.89 -1.77 5.93
N ASN A 3 13.94 -2.16 5.22
CA ASN A 3 14.37 -1.48 3.99
C ASN A 3 13.55 -1.93 2.78
N PHE A 4 12.47 -2.68 2.98
CA PHE A 4 11.70 -3.35 1.93
C PHE A 4 10.35 -2.67 1.73
N CYS A 5 9.82 -2.79 0.52
CA CYS A 5 8.45 -2.43 0.22
C CYS A 5 7.47 -3.28 1.05
N ALA A 6 6.42 -2.66 1.58
CA ALA A 6 5.37 -3.34 2.32
C ALA A 6 4.39 -4.10 1.41
N ALA A 7 4.36 -3.77 0.12
CA ALA A 7 3.47 -4.42 -0.84
C ALA A 7 3.74 -5.94 -0.89
N PRO A 8 2.68 -6.77 -0.94
CA PRO A 8 2.84 -8.19 -1.16
C PRO A 8 3.64 -8.44 -2.44
N ASN A 9 4.51 -9.44 -2.43
CA ASN A 9 5.33 -9.84 -3.59
C ASN A 9 6.28 -8.76 -4.14
N CYS A 10 6.50 -7.65 -3.42
CA CYS A 10 7.45 -6.63 -3.81
C CYS A 10 8.79 -6.80 -3.10
N THR A 11 9.83 -7.16 -3.84
CA THR A 11 11.20 -7.36 -3.32
C THR A 11 12.06 -6.10 -3.35
N GLN A 12 11.46 -4.94 -3.69
CA GLN A 12 12.17 -3.68 -3.81
C GLN A 12 12.73 -3.22 -2.46
N LYS A 13 14.03 -2.89 -2.46
CA LYS A 13 14.74 -2.37 -1.29
C LYS A 13 15.05 -0.91 -1.48
N SER A 14 14.69 -0.07 -0.51
CA SER A 14 14.94 1.39 -0.53
C SER A 14 16.41 1.77 -0.76
N THR A 15 17.37 0.88 -0.45
CA THR A 15 18.80 1.11 -0.64
C THR A 15 19.31 0.67 -2.02
N GLN A 16 18.55 -0.14 -2.75
CA GLN A 16 18.95 -0.72 -4.05
C GLN A 16 18.07 -0.22 -5.21
N SER A 17 17.08 0.61 -4.91
CA SER A 17 16.09 1.08 -5.88
C SER A 17 16.19 2.59 -6.05
N ASP A 18 16.18 3.04 -7.30
CA ASP A 18 16.11 4.47 -7.65
C ASP A 18 14.69 5.05 -7.50
N LEU A 19 13.74 4.22 -7.07
CA LEU A 19 12.34 4.62 -6.87
C LEU A 19 12.16 5.33 -5.52
N PRO A 20 11.35 6.39 -5.46
CA PRO A 20 10.97 6.98 -4.18
C PRO A 20 10.13 6.02 -3.34
N PHE A 21 10.28 6.10 -2.01
CA PHE A 21 9.53 5.32 -1.03
C PHE A 21 8.65 6.23 -0.20
N PHE A 22 7.36 5.93 -0.18
CA PHE A 22 6.34 6.67 0.55
C PHE A 22 5.99 5.94 1.84
N ARG A 23 5.81 6.70 2.92
CA ARG A 23 5.37 6.18 4.21
C ARG A 23 3.85 6.07 4.23
N PHE A 24 3.32 5.15 5.03
CA PHE A 24 1.89 5.08 5.27
C PHE A 24 1.34 6.41 5.82
N PRO A 25 0.19 6.89 5.34
CA PRO A 25 -0.43 8.10 5.87
C PRO A 25 -0.85 7.91 7.33
N ARG A 26 -0.87 9.02 8.08
CA ARG A 26 -1.41 9.05 9.46
C ARG A 26 -2.92 9.27 9.48
N ASP A 27 -3.47 9.72 8.36
CA ASP A 27 -4.91 9.94 8.18
C ASP A 27 -5.64 8.58 8.19
N PRO A 28 -6.62 8.37 9.08
CA PRO A 28 -7.31 7.08 9.24
C PRO A 28 -8.04 6.58 7.97
N ALA A 29 -8.65 7.49 7.20
CA ALA A 29 -9.40 7.10 6.01
C ALA A 29 -8.46 6.61 4.91
N ARG A 30 -7.38 7.37 4.66
CA ARG A 30 -6.36 6.98 3.68
C ARG A 30 -5.53 5.78 4.14
N TYR A 31 -5.32 5.69 5.46
CA TYR A 31 -4.64 4.58 6.10
C TYR A 31 -5.34 3.24 5.81
N GLN A 32 -6.64 3.16 6.06
CA GLN A 32 -7.43 1.95 5.83
C GLN A 32 -7.32 1.52 4.38
N LYS A 33 -7.48 2.46 3.44
CA LYS A 33 -7.39 2.16 2.00
C LYS A 33 -6.02 1.60 1.59
N TRP A 34 -4.92 2.14 2.15
CA TRP A 34 -3.59 1.61 1.87
C TRP A 34 -3.37 0.20 2.42
N VAL A 35 -3.90 -0.09 3.61
CA VAL A 35 -3.83 -1.42 4.23
C VAL A 35 -4.69 -2.42 3.44
N GLU A 36 -5.92 -2.05 3.10
CA GLU A 36 -6.82 -2.82 2.25
C GLU A 36 -6.17 -3.14 0.91
N ASN A 37 -5.54 -2.17 0.26
CA ASN A 37 -4.85 -2.39 -1.01
C ASN A 37 -3.58 -3.25 -0.89
N CYS A 38 -2.96 -3.31 0.30
CA CYS A 38 -1.88 -4.25 0.57
C CYS A 38 -2.38 -5.69 0.81
N ARG A 39 -3.64 -5.87 1.23
CA ARG A 39 -4.25 -7.17 1.59
C ARG A 39 -3.34 -8.05 2.45
N ARG A 40 -2.65 -7.43 3.40
CA ARG A 40 -1.69 -8.10 4.29
C ARG A 40 -2.23 -8.06 5.71
N ALA A 41 -2.63 -9.22 6.22
CA ALA A 41 -3.14 -9.37 7.58
C ALA A 41 -2.18 -8.81 8.64
N ASP A 42 -0.86 -8.91 8.42
CA ASP A 42 0.10 -8.35 9.37
C ASP A 42 0.09 -6.82 9.45
N LEU A 43 -0.43 -6.11 8.44
CA LEU A 43 -0.59 -4.66 8.48
C LEU A 43 -1.91 -4.25 9.14
N GLU A 44 -2.95 -5.06 9.02
CA GLU A 44 -4.28 -4.78 9.60
C GLU A 44 -4.23 -4.67 11.13
N ASP A 45 -3.43 -5.51 11.78
CA ASP A 45 -3.26 -5.51 13.24
C ASP A 45 -2.41 -4.35 13.79
N LYS A 46 -1.85 -3.49 12.92
CA LYS A 46 -0.91 -2.43 13.31
C LYS A 46 -1.58 -1.07 13.38
N THR A 47 -1.04 -0.22 14.23
CA THR A 47 -1.49 1.18 14.31
C THR A 47 -0.93 2.03 13.15
N PRO A 48 -1.62 3.11 12.74
CA PRO A 48 -1.12 4.03 11.71
C PRO A 48 0.29 4.57 12.02
N ASP A 49 0.59 4.81 13.30
CA ASP A 49 1.92 5.25 13.73
C ASP A 49 3.01 4.19 13.53
N GLN A 50 2.72 2.93 13.86
CA GLN A 50 3.64 1.82 13.63
C GLN A 50 3.91 1.63 12.14
N LEU A 51 2.88 1.72 11.31
CA LEU A 51 3.00 1.59 9.86
C LEU A 51 3.75 2.76 9.24
N ASN A 52 3.44 4.00 9.62
CA ASN A 52 4.17 5.19 9.17
C ASN A 52 5.67 5.14 9.52
N LYS A 53 6.01 4.58 10.69
CA LYS A 53 7.39 4.50 11.18
C LYS A 53 8.18 3.37 10.53
N HIS A 54 7.58 2.19 10.36
CA HIS A 54 8.29 0.97 10.00
C HIS A 54 8.02 0.48 8.57
N TYR A 55 6.98 0.96 7.89
CA TYR A 55 6.54 0.41 6.60
C TYR A 55 6.48 1.49 5.53
N ARG A 56 6.82 1.09 4.30
CA ARG A 56 6.88 1.99 3.15
C ARG A 56 6.45 1.27 1.88
N LEU A 57 5.87 2.01 0.95
CA LEU A 57 5.54 1.54 -0.38
C LEU A 57 6.41 2.27 -1.41
N CYS A 58 6.96 1.54 -2.38
CA CYS A 58 7.72 2.16 -3.46
C CYS A 58 6.79 2.82 -4.49
N ALA A 59 7.32 3.78 -5.24
CA ALA A 59 6.57 4.55 -6.22
C ALA A 59 5.92 3.73 -7.35
N LYS A 60 6.40 2.50 -7.60
CA LYS A 60 5.80 1.59 -8.60
C LYS A 60 4.33 1.30 -8.33
N HIS A 61 3.92 1.40 -7.07
CA HIS A 61 2.59 1.07 -6.61
C HIS A 61 1.61 2.24 -6.65
N PHE A 62 2.10 3.44 -6.97
CA PHE A 62 1.28 4.63 -7.09
C PHE A 62 1.23 5.07 -8.54
N GLU A 63 0.08 5.59 -8.94
CA GLU A 63 -0.06 6.19 -10.24
C GLU A 63 0.91 7.38 -10.37
N THR A 64 1.66 7.45 -11.48
CA THR A 64 2.68 8.50 -11.66
C THR A 64 2.06 9.90 -11.69
N SER A 65 0.81 10.01 -12.16
CA SER A 65 0.00 11.24 -12.15
C SER A 65 -0.30 11.77 -10.74
N MET A 66 -0.37 10.85 -9.76
CA MET A 66 -0.65 11.13 -8.36
C MET A 66 0.61 11.43 -7.55
N ILE A 67 1.79 11.23 -8.15
CA ILE A 67 3.09 11.55 -7.59
C ILE A 67 3.46 13.00 -7.97
N CYS A 68 3.39 13.91 -7.00
CA CYS A 68 3.80 15.29 -7.17
C CYS A 68 5.25 15.49 -6.75
N ARG A 69 6.14 15.78 -7.72
CA ARG A 69 7.49 16.28 -7.45
C ARG A 69 7.41 17.77 -7.17
N THR A 70 7.28 18.13 -5.89
CA THR A 70 7.24 19.54 -5.46
C THR A 70 8.63 20.16 -5.40
N SER A 71 9.69 19.34 -5.32
CA SER A 71 11.08 19.78 -5.43
C SER A 71 11.97 18.62 -5.91
N PRO A 72 13.20 18.87 -6.40
CA PRO A 72 14.14 17.80 -6.77
C PRO A 72 14.47 16.84 -5.62
N TYR A 73 14.24 17.24 -4.37
CA TYR A 73 14.52 16.44 -3.17
C TYR A 73 13.26 15.90 -2.47
N ARG A 74 12.07 16.32 -2.91
CA ARG A 74 10.80 16.01 -2.22
C ARG A 74 9.73 15.61 -3.21
N THR A 75 9.39 14.34 -3.12
CA THR A 75 8.26 13.73 -3.82
C THR A 75 7.14 13.52 -2.81
N VAL A 76 5.96 14.07 -3.08
CA VAL A 76 4.76 13.92 -2.24
C VAL A 76 3.67 13.24 -3.03
N LEU A 77 2.82 12.48 -2.34
CA LEU A 77 1.62 11.92 -2.91
C LEU A 77 0.47 12.90 -2.73
N ARG A 78 -0.36 13.08 -3.76
CA ARG A 78 -1.62 13.86 -3.64
C ARG A 78 -2.52 13.28 -2.55
N ASP A 79 -3.43 14.07 -1.99
CA ASP A 79 -4.30 13.64 -0.89
C ASP A 79 -5.14 12.40 -1.21
N ASN A 80 -5.57 12.26 -2.47
CA ASN A 80 -6.35 11.12 -2.96
C ASN A 80 -5.51 10.02 -3.61
N ALA A 81 -4.18 10.09 -3.46
CA ALA A 81 -3.30 9.09 -4.05
C ALA A 81 -3.28 7.84 -3.18
N ASP A 82 -3.83 6.77 -3.71
CA ASP A 82 -3.84 5.45 -3.09
C ASP A 82 -3.01 4.49 -3.94
N PRO A 83 -2.37 3.49 -3.33
CA PRO A 83 -1.67 2.48 -4.10
C PRO A 83 -2.70 1.69 -4.92
N GLU A 84 -2.43 1.42 -6.19
CA GLU A 84 -3.26 0.50 -6.97
C GLU A 84 -3.21 -0.90 -6.35
N ASP A 85 -4.28 -1.71 -6.45
CA ASP A 85 -4.40 -3.02 -5.79
C ASP A 85 -3.10 -3.84 -5.96
N LEU A 86 -2.38 -4.01 -4.86
CA LEU A 86 -0.98 -4.46 -4.88
C LEU A 86 -0.86 -5.94 -5.19
N HIS A 87 -1.97 -6.67 -5.09
CA HIS A 87 -2.07 -8.08 -5.41
C HIS A 87 -1.88 -8.36 -6.90
N TYR A 88 -2.25 -7.42 -7.78
CA TYR A 88 -2.34 -7.62 -9.22
C TYR A 88 -1.05 -7.26 -9.99
N SER A 89 0.08 -7.13 -9.30
CA SER A 89 1.34 -6.76 -9.95
C SER A 89 2.17 -7.96 -10.41
N PHE A 90 1.53 -8.98 -10.99
CA PHE A 90 2.06 -9.85 -12.07
C PHE A 90 0.92 -10.72 -12.63
N SER A 91 0.29 -10.27 -13.73
CA SER A 91 -0.32 -11.07 -14.81
C SER A 91 -1.62 -10.44 -15.33
N PHE A 92 -1.59 -10.14 -16.63
CA PHE A 92 -2.74 -9.93 -17.49
C PHE A 92 -3.90 -10.90 -17.16
N PHE A 93 -5.14 -10.39 -17.17
CA PHE A 93 -6.43 -11.10 -17.19
C PHE A 93 -6.75 -12.11 -16.06
N ALA A 94 -7.70 -11.77 -15.16
CA ALA A 94 -8.93 -12.54 -14.92
C ALA A 94 -9.81 -11.92 -13.81
N PRO A 95 -11.16 -12.03 -13.91
CA PRO A 95 -12.11 -11.41 -12.99
C PRO A 95 -12.38 -12.35 -11.80
N TRP A 96 -12.18 -11.88 -10.57
CA TRP A 96 -12.75 -12.56 -9.41
C TRP A 96 -13.30 -11.57 -8.39
N CYS A 97 -14.43 -10.97 -8.77
CA CYS A 97 -15.37 -10.37 -7.86
C CYS A 97 -16.40 -11.45 -7.47
N HIS A 98 -16.02 -12.39 -6.61
CA HIS A 98 -16.98 -13.20 -5.84
C HIS A 98 -16.25 -14.06 -4.80
N LEU A 99 -16.11 -13.56 -3.57
CA LEU A 99 -16.40 -14.29 -2.33
C LEU A 99 -16.11 -13.41 -1.10
N VAL A 100 -17.06 -12.52 -0.78
CA VAL A 100 -17.17 -11.98 0.60
C VAL A 100 -18.65 -11.98 0.97
N GLN A 101 -19.24 -13.17 1.18
CA GLN A 101 -20.54 -13.30 1.85
C GLN A 101 -20.70 -14.63 2.63
N HIS A 102 -19.64 -15.19 3.20
CA HIS A 102 -19.81 -16.32 4.13
C HIS A 102 -18.97 -16.13 5.38
N THR A 103 -19.56 -15.44 6.38
CA THR A 103 -19.42 -15.73 7.82
C THR A 103 -20.21 -14.74 8.68
N LEU A 104 -21.53 -14.62 8.48
CA LEU A 104 -22.43 -14.06 9.50
C LEU A 104 -23.78 -14.79 9.46
N LYS A 105 -23.81 -16.00 10.04
CA LYS A 105 -24.95 -16.57 10.79
C LYS A 105 -24.55 -17.93 11.36
N GLY A 106 -23.99 -17.86 12.56
CA GLY A 106 -23.69 -19.01 13.39
C GLY A 106 -23.82 -18.59 14.85
N GLU A 107 -25.03 -18.22 15.26
CA GLU A 107 -25.41 -18.10 16.67
C GLU A 107 -26.84 -18.64 16.83
N HIS A 108 -26.91 -19.76 17.56
CA HIS A 108 -28.01 -20.36 18.33
C HIS A 108 -29.36 -20.66 17.66
#